data_AF-A0A6J4V4N2-F1
#
_entry.id   AF-A0A6J4V4N2-F1
#
_cell.length_a   1.000
_cell.length_b   1.000
_cell.length_c   1.000
_cell.angle_alpha   90.00
_cell.angle_beta   90.00
_cell.angle_gamma   90.00
#
_symmetry.space_group_name_H-M   'P 1'
#
loop_
_entity.id
_entity.type
_entity.pdbx_description
1 polymer ?
#
loop_
_entity_poly.entity_id
_entity_poly.type
_entity_poly.pdbx_seq_one_letter_code
_entity_poly.pdbx_strand_id
1 'polypeptide(L)' 'ALLEGRLNVAFEDVRELAAPALRHRIVLNFEGEAEGLTTDEVIAETLSRTSERG' A
#
# COMPACT_ATOMS: atom_id res chain seq x y z
N ALA A 1 -1.79 -4.85 14.96
CA ALA A 1 -2.87 -5.67 15.57
C ALA A 1 -2.36 -6.59 16.68
N LEU A 2 -1.82 -7.79 16.39
CA LEU A 2 -1.43 -8.76 17.42
C LEU A 2 -0.33 -8.23 18.34
N LEU A 3 0.70 -7.59 17.77
CA LEU A 3 1.77 -6.94 18.53
C LEU A 3 1.28 -5.80 19.43
N GLU A 4 0.09 -5.26 19.16
CA GLU A 4 -0.58 -4.24 19.97
C GLU A 4 -1.67 -4.84 20.89
N GLY A 5 -1.74 -6.17 21.01
CA GLY A 5 -2.71 -6.85 21.88
C GLY A 5 -4.15 -6.90 21.34
N ARG A 6 -4.39 -6.47 20.10
CA ARG A 6 -5.71 -6.57 19.45
C ARG A 6 -5.84 -7.90 18.71
N LEU A 7 -6.97 -8.59 18.89
CA LEU A 7 -7.26 -9.88 18.24
C LEU A 7 -7.86 -9.71 16.83
N ASN A 8 -8.51 -8.59 16.57
CA ASN A 8 -9.07 -8.25 15.26
C ASN A 8 -8.13 -7.29 14.51
N VAL A 9 -8.02 -7.50 13.20
CA VAL A 9 -7.32 -6.60 12.27
C VAL A 9 -8.23 -5.42 11.98
N ALA A 10 -7.69 -4.21 12.09
CA ALA A 10 -8.30 -2.97 11.64
C ALA A 10 -7.74 -2.59 10.26
N PHE A 11 -8.45 -1.75 9.52
CA PHE A 11 -7.96 -1.31 8.21
C PHE A 11 -6.67 -0.48 8.30
N GLU A 12 -6.44 0.22 9.41
CA GLU A 12 -5.20 0.93 9.70
C GLU A 12 -3.99 -0.01 9.69
N ASP A 13 -4.11 -1.21 10.26
CA ASP A 13 -3.05 -2.23 10.24
C ASP A 13 -2.64 -2.57 8.81
N VAL A 14 -3.61 -2.63 7.89
CA VAL A 14 -3.37 -2.94 6.48
C VAL A 14 -2.70 -1.75 5.79
N ARG A 15 -3.14 -0.51 6.05
CA ARG A 15 -2.52 0.69 5.48
C ARG A 15 -1.05 0.81 5.88
N GLU A 16 -0.73 0.61 7.15
CA GLU A 16 0.64 0.72 7.65
C GLU A 16 1.59 -0.30 7.01
N LEU A 17 1.08 -1.51 6.73
CA LEU A 17 1.87 -2.59 6.15
C LEU A 17 1.88 -2.59 4.61
N ALA A 18 0.99 -1.84 3.95
CA ALA A 18 0.83 -1.88 2.51
C ALA A 18 2.11 -1.52 1.75
N ALA A 19 2.78 -0.42 2.12
CA ALA A 19 4.02 0.00 1.47
C ALA A 19 5.14 -1.06 1.57
N PRO A 20 5.58 -1.49 2.77
CA PRO A 20 6.63 -2.51 2.87
C PRO A 20 6.22 -3.88 2.31
N ALA A 21 4.93 -4.24 2.31
CA ALA A 21 4.46 -5.50 1.74
C ALA A 21 4.45 -5.52 0.21
N LEU A 22 4.23 -4.37 -0.45
CA LEU A 22 4.00 -4.28 -1.89
C LEU A 22 5.16 -3.65 -2.68
N ARG A 23 6.04 -2.86 -2.05
CA ARG A 23 7.11 -2.07 -2.71
C ARG A 23 7.96 -2.86 -3.71
N HIS A 24 8.27 -4.12 -3.42
CA HIS A 24 9.10 -4.96 -4.27
C HIS A 24 8.30 -5.97 -5.11
N ARG A 25 6.96 -5.81 -5.15
CA ARG A 25 6.02 -6.70 -5.84
C ARG A 25 5.31 -6.05 -7.02
N ILE A 26 5.60 -4.78 -7.29
CA ILE A 26 5.00 -4.01 -8.37
C ILE A 26 6.11 -3.64 -9.34
N VAL A 27 5.86 -3.88 -10.62
CA VAL A 27 6.75 -3.53 -11.72
C VAL A 27 6.08 -2.41 -12.51
N LEU A 28 6.79 -1.30 -12.70
CA LEU A 28 6.30 -0.17 -13.49
C LEU A 28 6.35 -0.52 -14.98
N ASN A 29 5.47 0.11 -15.76
CA ASN A 29 5.56 0.06 -17.22
C ASN A 29 6.56 1.13 -17.71
N PHE A 30 6.88 1.08 -19.01
CA PHE A 30 7.84 2.00 -19.62
C PHE A 30 7.49 3.48 -19.41
N GLU A 31 6.21 3.84 -19.55
CA GLU A 31 5.75 5.23 -19.35
C GLU A 31 5.99 5.68 -17.90
N GLY A 32 5.64 4.84 -16.92
CA GLY A 32 5.80 5.17 -15.51
C GLY A 32 7.27 5.29 -15.10
N GLU A 33 8.16 4.47 -15.66
CA GLU A 33 9.60 4.63 -15.49
C GLU A 33 10.10 5.93 -16.14
N ALA A 34 9.63 6.25 -17.36
CA ALA A 34 10.03 7.45 -18.09
C ALA A 34 9.57 8.76 -17.43
N GLU A 35 8.41 8.75 -16.78
CA GLU A 35 7.89 9.87 -15.97
C GLU A 35 8.57 10.00 -14.59
N GLY A 36 9.43 9.03 -14.22
CA GLY A 36 10.11 9.03 -12.92
C GLY A 36 9.19 8.67 -11.77
N LEU A 37 8.07 7.98 -12.03
CA LEU A 37 7.19 7.47 -10.98
C LEU A 37 7.93 6.44 -10.13
N THR A 38 7.57 6.40 -8.85
CA THR A 38 8.04 5.38 -7.91
C THR A 38 6.92 4.43 -7.53
N THR A 39 7.29 3.21 -7.18
CA THR A 39 6.33 2.23 -6.66
C THR A 39 5.63 2.74 -5.39
N ASP A 40 6.30 3.54 -4.57
CA ASP A 40 5.73 4.11 -3.35
C ASP A 40 4.62 5.12 -3.64
N GLU A 41 4.78 5.95 -4.68
CA GLU A 41 3.73 6.87 -5.14
C GLU A 41 2.50 6.10 -5.63
N VAL A 42 2.71 5.06 -6.43
CA VAL A 42 1.62 4.21 -6.93
C VAL A 42 0.86 3.54 -5.78
N ILE A 43 1.56 3.01 -4.78
CA ILE A 43 0.94 2.39 -3.60
C ILE A 43 0.14 3.44 -2.82
N ALA A 44 0.73 4.60 -2.54
CA ALA A 44 0.07 5.67 -1.79
C ALA A 44 -1.21 6.16 -2.48
N GLU A 45 -1.13 6.41 -3.79
CA GLU A 45 -2.30 6.83 -4.57
C GLU A 45 -3.38 5.76 -4.58
N THR A 46 -3.01 4.48 -4.77
CA THR A 46 -3.96 3.36 -4.77
C THR A 46 -4.71 3.25 -3.44
N LEU A 47 -3.98 3.38 -2.32
CA LEU A 47 -4.59 3.37 -0.98
C LEU A 47 -5.52 4.56 -0.77
N SER A 48 -5.17 5.75 -1.25
CA SER A 48 -6.03 6.94 -1.13
C SER A 48 -7.38 6.80 -1.85
N ARG A 49 -7.42 6.01 -2.92
CA ARG A 49 -8.62 5.78 -3.74
C ARG A 49 -9.41 4.54 -3.30
N THR A 50 -8.87 3.74 -2.39
CA THR A 50 -9.51 2.50 -1.94
C THR A 50 -10.36 2.77 -0.71
N SER A 51 -11.70 2.65 -0.85
CA SER A 51 -12.63 2.81 0.27
C SER A 51 -12.59 1.60 1.21
N GLU A 52 -12.60 1.86 2.52
CA GLU A 52 -12.79 0.82 3.54
C GLU A 52 -14.27 0.47 3.63
N ARG A 53 -14.61 -0.77 3.26
CA ARG A 53 -15.97 -1.29 3.38
C ARG A 53 -15.93 -2.58 4.19
N GLY A 54 -16.77 -2.64 5.22
CA GLY A 54 -17.01 -3.81 6.05
C GLY A 54 -18.22 -4.60 5.56
#